data_AF-A0A5B9DAN3-F1
#
_entry.id   AF-A0A5B9DAN3-F1
#
_cell.length_a   1.000
_cell.length_b   1.000
_cell.length_c   1.000
_cell.angle_alpha   90.00
_cell.angle_beta   90.00
_cell.angle_gamma   90.00
#
_symmetry.space_group_name_H-M   'P 1'
#
loop_
_entity.id
_entity.type
_entity.pdbx_description
1 polymer ?
#
loop_
_entity_poly.entity_id
_entity_poly.type
_entity_poly.pdbx_seq_one_letter_code
_entity_poly.pdbx_strand_id
1 'polypeptide(L)'
;MNYELISFNKTISQFLFLFFLFIPNNFFKIKPKFDLIFSYNTKFLRNSLFSLLMKLWLLEILACPIDKSYPLELTIFKWKDEENIDDRINQLIEMYKNKQVLPPKSETPLHLEIRDDNILYINDFLVLKPTPINVYLQELNIKLVELDLVHDLSQWKGEIAIKICKETIKENLEQALRKINKLSKANNTKADSDEILKIYESIIPDLEFLNLFKYNIEIDEAVIKCPKCNRWFPVFETIPQMLPDEVRNSESDQKFKEKWKSKFNF
;
A
#
# COMPACT_ATOMS: atom_id res chain seq x y z
N MET A 1 -12.19 43.85 -34.21
CA MET A 1 -11.85 42.41 -34.08
C MET A 1 -10.86 42.30 -32.93
N ASN A 2 -11.35 42.14 -31.68
CA ASN A 2 -11.55 40.85 -31.00
C ASN A 2 -10.18 40.20 -30.64
N TYR A 3 -9.73 39.96 -29.40
CA TYR A 3 -10.31 39.90 -28.04
C TYR A 3 -9.27 40.28 -26.95
N GLU A 4 -9.80 40.92 -25.89
CA GLU A 4 -9.57 40.88 -24.41
C GLU A 4 -8.21 40.61 -23.71
N LEU A 5 -7.91 41.54 -22.79
CA LEU A 5 -7.10 41.42 -21.57
C LEU A 5 -7.93 40.78 -20.43
N ILE A 6 -7.39 39.77 -19.73
CA ILE A 6 -7.77 39.46 -18.33
C ILE A 6 -6.50 39.16 -17.52
N SER A 7 -6.40 39.86 -16.39
CA SER A 7 -5.41 39.76 -15.32
C SER A 7 -5.49 38.42 -14.58
N PHE A 8 -4.33 37.83 -14.25
CA PHE A 8 -4.26 36.75 -13.26
C PHE A 8 -3.45 37.19 -12.04
N ASN A 9 -4.13 37.14 -10.90
CA ASN A 9 -3.68 37.61 -9.60
C ASN A 9 -2.61 36.72 -8.99
N LYS A 10 -1.70 37.39 -8.28
CA LYS A 10 -0.75 36.87 -7.30
C LYS A 10 -1.45 36.01 -6.24
N THR A 11 -0.80 34.91 -5.84
CA THR A 11 -0.52 34.37 -4.47
C THR A 11 -0.26 32.86 -4.67
N ILE A 12 0.98 32.36 -4.73
CA ILE A 12 1.68 31.57 -3.69
C ILE A 12 3.14 31.43 -4.16
N SER A 13 3.88 32.54 -4.22
CA SER A 13 5.32 32.54 -4.61
C SER A 13 6.17 33.42 -3.68
N GLN A 14 5.58 34.02 -2.65
CA GLN A 14 6.28 34.91 -1.72
C GLN A 14 6.65 34.29 -0.38
N PHE A 15 6.29 33.03 -0.08
CA PHE A 15 6.61 32.42 1.22
C PHE A 15 7.89 31.56 1.27
N LEU A 16 8.50 31.23 0.12
CA LEU A 16 9.76 30.48 0.07
C LEU A 16 10.98 31.34 -0.35
N PHE A 17 10.80 32.66 -0.47
CA PHE A 17 11.87 33.58 -0.87
C PHE A 17 12.57 34.28 0.32
N LEU A 18 12.13 34.03 1.56
CA LEU A 18 12.69 34.69 2.76
C LEU A 18 13.82 33.91 3.47
N PHE A 19 14.19 32.71 3.01
CA PHE A 19 15.24 31.92 3.65
C PHE A 19 16.63 31.99 2.97
N PHE A 20 16.79 32.79 1.91
CA PHE A 20 18.03 32.85 1.11
C PHE A 20 18.71 34.23 1.04
N LEU A 21 18.48 35.13 2.02
CA LEU A 21 19.10 36.47 2.05
C LEU A 21 20.34 36.62 2.95
N PHE A 22 21.02 35.53 3.32
CA PHE A 22 22.29 35.63 4.06
C PHE A 22 23.39 34.70 3.53
N ILE A 23 23.72 34.80 2.24
CA ILE A 23 25.07 34.41 1.75
C ILE A 23 25.55 35.46 0.73
N PRO A 24 26.71 36.11 0.92
CA PRO A 24 27.20 37.15 0.01
C PRO A 24 27.60 36.60 -1.37
N ASN A 25 27.25 37.37 -2.40
CA ASN A 25 27.74 37.25 -3.76
C ASN A 25 29.25 37.54 -3.82
N ASN A 26 30.05 36.54 -4.17
CA ASN A 26 31.21 36.65 -5.05
C ASN A 26 31.95 35.31 -5.01
N PHE A 27 31.91 34.53 -6.10
CA PHE A 27 33.07 33.86 -6.69
C PHE A 27 32.61 33.09 -7.93
N PHE A 28 32.93 33.68 -9.08
CA PHE A 28 33.22 33.05 -10.38
C PHE A 28 32.19 32.20 -11.14
N LYS A 29 31.82 32.81 -12.28
CA LYS A 29 31.42 32.23 -13.57
C LYS A 29 32.10 30.88 -13.88
N ILE A 30 31.33 29.80 -13.79
CA ILE A 30 31.41 28.64 -14.67
C ILE A 30 29.96 28.20 -14.90
N LYS A 31 29.49 28.20 -16.16
CA LYS A 31 28.22 27.53 -16.51
C LYS A 31 28.39 26.05 -16.17
N PRO A 32 27.62 25.44 -15.24
CA PRO A 32 27.60 23.99 -15.15
C PRO A 32 26.50 23.46 -16.06
N LYS A 33 26.81 22.38 -16.76
CA LYS A 33 25.82 21.38 -17.15
C LYS A 33 24.98 21.07 -15.91
N PHE A 34 23.71 21.47 -15.91
CA PHE A 34 22.74 21.12 -14.89
C PHE A 34 22.18 19.72 -15.18
N ASP A 35 23.06 18.75 -15.32
CA ASP A 35 22.76 17.33 -15.39
C ASP A 35 23.90 16.64 -14.64
N LEU A 36 23.57 15.76 -13.69
CA LEU A 36 24.48 15.16 -12.69
C LEU A 36 24.92 16.11 -11.56
N ILE A 37 24.02 16.34 -10.60
CA ILE A 37 24.20 16.16 -9.13
C ILE A 37 22.86 16.63 -8.52
N PHE A 38 21.81 15.83 -8.71
CA PHE A 38 20.60 15.86 -7.86
C PHE A 38 19.87 14.51 -7.93
N SER A 39 20.61 13.41 -8.08
CA SER A 39 20.04 12.06 -8.19
C SER A 39 20.23 11.17 -6.95
N TYR A 40 20.78 11.68 -5.84
CA TYR A 40 21.08 10.82 -4.69
C TYR A 40 20.50 11.25 -3.33
N ASN A 41 19.57 12.20 -3.27
CA ASN A 41 18.94 12.55 -1.98
C ASN A 41 17.44 12.88 -2.00
N THR A 42 16.73 12.56 -3.08
CA THR A 42 15.26 12.71 -3.16
C THR A 42 14.48 11.41 -2.87
N LYS A 43 15.13 10.25 -2.89
CA LYS A 43 14.48 8.95 -2.58
C LYS A 43 14.23 8.78 -1.07
N PHE A 44 15.11 9.30 -0.21
CA PHE A 44 14.99 9.17 1.24
C PHE A 44 13.94 10.13 1.84
N LEU A 45 13.90 11.39 1.38
CA LEU A 45 12.93 12.38 1.88
C LEU A 45 11.52 12.19 1.32
N ARG A 46 11.38 11.64 0.10
CA ARG A 46 10.07 11.27 -0.47
C ARG A 46 9.44 10.07 0.25
N ASN A 47 10.25 9.17 0.84
CA ASN A 47 9.75 8.02 1.60
C ASN A 47 9.32 8.38 3.03
N SER A 48 9.73 9.53 3.57
CA SER A 48 9.44 9.91 4.96
C SER A 48 8.04 10.50 5.19
N LEU A 49 7.40 11.12 4.19
CA LEU A 49 6.03 11.65 4.31
C LEU A 49 4.96 10.67 3.77
N PHE A 50 5.31 9.79 2.84
CA PHE A 50 4.37 8.84 2.21
C PHE A 50 4.09 7.57 3.04
N SER A 51 4.81 7.36 4.15
CA SER A 51 4.58 6.22 5.06
C SER A 51 3.43 6.41 6.05
N LEU A 52 2.92 7.64 6.21
CA LEU A 52 1.86 7.98 7.15
C LEU A 52 0.44 7.83 6.58
N LEU A 53 0.33 7.64 5.27
CA LEU A 53 -0.96 7.52 4.58
C LEU A 53 -1.55 6.13 4.79
N MET A 54 -2.85 6.06 5.05
CA MET A 54 -3.59 4.85 5.33
C MET A 54 -3.64 3.96 4.08
N LYS A 55 -3.26 2.70 4.26
CA LYS A 55 -3.23 1.62 3.27
C LYS A 55 -3.60 0.32 3.99
N LEU A 56 -3.98 -0.73 3.25
CA LEU A 56 -4.41 -1.98 3.88
C LEU A 56 -3.32 -2.65 4.73
N TRP A 57 -2.05 -2.57 4.30
CA TRP A 57 -0.94 -3.16 5.07
C TRP A 57 -0.76 -2.54 6.46
N LEU A 58 -1.23 -1.31 6.71
CA LEU A 58 -1.11 -0.68 8.04
C LEU A 58 -1.90 -1.44 9.11
N LEU A 59 -2.97 -2.16 8.74
CA LEU A 59 -3.75 -2.94 9.70
C LEU A 59 -2.91 -3.99 10.42
N GLU A 60 -1.85 -4.51 9.77
CA GLU A 60 -0.96 -5.53 10.32
C GLU A 60 -0.07 -5.00 11.46
N ILE A 61 0.06 -3.67 11.59
CA ILE A 61 0.91 -3.03 12.59
C ILE A 61 0.14 -2.13 13.58
N LEU A 62 -1.13 -1.85 13.31
CA LEU A 62 -1.97 -1.02 14.17
C LEU A 62 -2.64 -1.86 15.26
N ALA A 63 -2.57 -1.37 16.50
CA ALA A 63 -3.31 -1.90 17.63
C ALA A 63 -4.13 -0.79 18.29
N CYS A 64 -5.18 -1.17 19.03
CA CYS A 64 -6.00 -0.20 19.74
C CYS A 64 -5.15 0.59 20.74
N PRO A 65 -5.14 1.94 20.70
CA PRO A 65 -4.36 2.75 21.64
C PRO A 65 -4.88 2.64 23.08
N ILE A 66 -6.13 2.21 23.28
CA ILE A 66 -6.77 2.11 24.60
C ILE A 66 -6.43 0.79 25.28
N ASP A 67 -6.74 -0.34 24.64
CA ASP A 67 -6.67 -1.67 25.25
C ASP A 67 -5.64 -2.63 24.63
N LYS A 68 -4.88 -2.14 23.64
CA LYS A 68 -3.81 -2.84 22.92
C LYS A 68 -4.27 -4.06 22.12
N SER A 69 -5.57 -4.17 21.84
CA SER A 69 -6.12 -5.28 21.05
C SER A 69 -5.76 -5.15 19.57
N TYR A 70 -5.59 -6.31 18.96
CA TYR A 70 -5.37 -6.55 17.53
C TYR A 70 -5.96 -7.95 17.22
N PRO A 71 -6.53 -8.19 16.03
CA PRO A 71 -6.68 -7.25 14.90
C PRO A 71 -7.81 -6.22 15.09
N LEU A 72 -7.76 -5.16 14.28
CA LEU A 72 -8.79 -4.10 14.22
C LEU A 72 -9.65 -4.29 12.96
N GLU A 73 -10.91 -3.87 13.03
CA GLU A 73 -11.82 -3.84 11.89
C GLU A 73 -11.66 -2.53 11.11
N LEU A 74 -11.70 -2.59 9.79
CA LEU A 74 -11.62 -1.42 8.91
C LEU A 74 -12.87 -1.33 8.05
N THR A 75 -13.56 -0.19 8.11
CA THR A 75 -14.65 0.15 7.20
C THR A 75 -14.24 1.33 6.32
N ILE A 76 -14.09 1.10 5.02
CA ILE A 76 -13.64 2.08 4.04
C ILE A 76 -14.85 2.85 3.49
N PHE A 77 -14.77 4.17 3.50
CA PHE A 77 -15.80 5.04 2.91
C PHE A 77 -15.35 5.69 1.61
N LYS A 78 -14.04 5.93 1.47
CA LYS A 78 -13.45 6.57 0.30
C LYS A 78 -11.98 6.15 0.16
N TRP A 79 -11.57 5.80 -1.05
CA TRP A 79 -10.17 5.57 -1.43
C TRP A 79 -9.52 6.91 -1.86
N LYS A 80 -8.20 7.10 -1.65
CA LYS A 80 -7.51 8.39 -1.93
C LYS A 80 -7.37 8.67 -3.42
N ASP A 81 -7.69 9.92 -3.77
CA ASP A 81 -7.29 10.81 -4.88
C ASP A 81 -6.51 10.22 -6.08
N GLU A 82 -6.65 10.72 -7.30
CA GLU A 82 -7.00 12.07 -7.77
C GLU A 82 -7.55 11.84 -9.19
N GLU A 83 -8.78 12.28 -9.49
CA GLU A 83 -9.49 12.13 -10.77
C GLU A 83 -9.80 10.71 -11.31
N ASN A 84 -9.12 9.61 -10.90
CA ASN A 84 -9.47 8.27 -11.43
C ASN A 84 -8.95 7.03 -10.65
N ILE A 85 -9.22 6.91 -9.34
CA ILE A 85 -8.83 5.69 -8.58
C ILE A 85 -9.62 4.44 -9.04
N ASP A 86 -10.79 4.63 -9.64
CA ASP A 86 -11.58 3.56 -10.28
C ASP A 86 -10.76 3.01 -11.43
N ASP A 87 -10.18 3.86 -12.29
CA ASP A 87 -9.31 3.40 -13.36
C ASP A 87 -8.03 2.74 -12.84
N ARG A 88 -7.44 3.18 -11.73
CA ARG A 88 -6.25 2.49 -11.19
C ARG A 88 -6.56 1.09 -10.68
N ILE A 89 -7.62 0.94 -9.87
CA ILE A 89 -8.06 -0.37 -9.37
C ILE A 89 -8.55 -1.22 -10.55
N ASN A 90 -9.25 -0.63 -11.52
CA ASN A 90 -9.67 -1.31 -12.75
C ASN A 90 -8.50 -1.78 -13.58
N GLN A 91 -7.53 -0.92 -13.84
CA GLN A 91 -6.32 -1.26 -14.56
C GLN A 91 -5.62 -2.40 -13.84
N LEU A 92 -5.47 -2.33 -12.52
CA LEU A 92 -4.87 -3.41 -11.74
C LEU A 92 -5.65 -4.74 -11.89
N ILE A 93 -6.98 -4.70 -11.80
CA ILE A 93 -7.85 -5.88 -11.99
C ILE A 93 -7.73 -6.44 -13.41
N GLU A 94 -7.76 -5.59 -14.45
CA GLU A 94 -7.66 -6.02 -15.86
C GLU A 94 -6.26 -6.58 -16.17
N MET A 95 -5.22 -5.94 -15.67
CA MET A 95 -3.84 -6.40 -15.76
C MET A 95 -3.65 -7.76 -15.08
N TYR A 96 -4.29 -7.96 -13.92
CA TYR A 96 -4.31 -9.25 -13.23
C TYR A 96 -5.05 -10.34 -14.01
N LYS A 97 -6.23 -10.04 -14.57
CA LYS A 97 -6.95 -10.97 -15.46
C LYS A 97 -6.12 -11.41 -16.65
N ASN A 98 -5.29 -10.51 -17.18
CA ASN A 98 -4.36 -10.78 -18.28
C ASN A 98 -3.04 -11.42 -17.84
N LYS A 99 -2.86 -11.70 -16.53
CA LYS A 99 -1.61 -12.21 -15.93
C LYS A 99 -0.39 -11.33 -16.19
N GLN A 100 -0.59 -10.04 -16.43
CA GLN A 100 0.45 -9.04 -16.65
C GLN A 100 0.18 -7.85 -15.73
N VAL A 101 0.43 -8.03 -14.43
CA VAL A 101 0.08 -7.08 -13.36
C VAL A 101 0.93 -5.82 -13.38
N LEU A 102 2.16 -5.93 -13.84
CA LEU A 102 3.11 -4.83 -13.93
C LEU A 102 3.18 -4.27 -15.36
N PRO A 103 3.18 -2.93 -15.54
CA PRO A 103 3.41 -2.33 -16.84
C PRO A 103 4.79 -2.73 -17.40
N PRO A 104 4.96 -2.80 -18.73
CA PRO A 104 6.26 -3.04 -19.33
C PRO A 104 7.29 -2.04 -18.79
N LYS A 105 8.47 -2.55 -18.37
CA LYS A 105 9.60 -1.78 -17.81
C LYS A 105 9.44 -1.29 -16.35
N SER A 106 8.42 -1.73 -15.63
CA SER A 106 8.36 -1.50 -14.18
C SER A 106 9.15 -2.56 -13.42
N GLU A 107 9.77 -2.17 -12.31
CA GLU A 107 10.46 -3.09 -11.41
C GLU A 107 9.43 -3.84 -10.55
N THR A 108 9.61 -5.15 -10.40
CA THR A 108 8.78 -5.97 -9.52
C THR A 108 9.16 -5.75 -8.06
N PRO A 109 8.20 -5.71 -7.12
CA PRO A 109 8.49 -5.66 -5.69
C PRO A 109 9.02 -7.00 -5.16
N LEU A 110 8.95 -8.07 -5.96
CA LEU A 110 9.37 -9.41 -5.56
C LEU A 110 10.88 -9.56 -5.70
N HIS A 111 11.53 -9.90 -4.61
CA HIS A 111 12.94 -10.25 -4.58
C HIS A 111 13.09 -11.76 -4.38
N LEU A 112 13.87 -12.38 -5.26
CA LEU A 112 14.08 -13.82 -5.30
C LEU A 112 15.57 -14.12 -5.08
N GLU A 113 15.85 -14.98 -4.10
CA GLU A 113 17.20 -15.46 -3.81
C GLU A 113 17.19 -17.00 -3.82
N ILE A 114 18.09 -17.61 -4.59
CA ILE A 114 18.37 -19.05 -4.51
C ILE A 114 19.67 -19.20 -3.72
N ARG A 115 19.63 -19.93 -2.61
CA ARG A 115 20.80 -20.17 -1.75
C ARG A 115 21.37 -21.57 -1.97
N ASP A 116 22.54 -21.83 -1.37
CA ASP A 116 23.30 -23.08 -1.52
C ASP A 116 22.53 -24.33 -1.04
N ASP A 117 21.49 -24.14 -0.22
CA ASP A 117 20.57 -25.17 0.23
C ASP A 117 19.53 -25.58 -0.85
N ASN A 118 19.58 -24.97 -2.03
CA ASN A 118 18.61 -25.06 -3.12
C ASN A 118 17.18 -24.64 -2.71
N ILE A 119 17.05 -23.87 -1.62
CA ILE A 119 15.79 -23.32 -1.16
C ILE A 119 15.60 -21.94 -1.78
N LEU A 120 14.36 -21.69 -2.22
CA LEU A 120 13.94 -20.41 -2.75
C LEU A 120 13.54 -19.49 -1.60
N TYR A 121 14.21 -18.36 -1.48
CA TYR A 121 13.89 -17.30 -0.52
C TYR A 121 13.24 -16.13 -1.25
N ILE A 122 12.16 -15.62 -0.67
CA ILE A 122 11.37 -14.52 -1.22
C ILE A 122 11.24 -13.43 -0.17
N ASN A 123 11.31 -12.19 -0.59
CA ASN A 123 10.85 -11.04 0.17
C ASN A 123 10.28 -9.96 -0.75
N ASP A 124 9.42 -9.13 -0.18
CA ASP A 124 8.75 -8.03 -0.86
C ASP A 124 8.30 -6.97 0.16
N PHE A 125 7.32 -6.12 -0.19
CA PHE A 125 6.81 -5.11 0.74
C PHE A 125 5.86 -5.67 1.82
N LEU A 126 5.34 -6.88 1.63
CA LEU A 126 4.43 -7.54 2.58
C LEU A 126 5.21 -8.46 3.54
N VAL A 127 6.23 -9.16 3.06
CA VAL A 127 7.15 -9.99 3.85
C VAL A 127 8.56 -9.46 3.64
N LEU A 128 8.99 -8.58 4.55
CA LEU A 128 10.20 -7.76 4.35
C LEU A 128 11.51 -8.56 4.38
N LYS A 129 11.54 -9.67 5.11
CA LYS A 129 12.74 -10.49 5.30
C LYS A 129 12.79 -11.61 4.28
N PRO A 130 13.96 -11.93 3.68
CA PRO A 130 14.13 -13.12 2.85
C PRO A 130 13.67 -14.36 3.60
N THR A 131 12.61 -14.99 3.11
CA THR A 131 11.88 -16.05 3.80
C THR A 131 11.72 -17.25 2.86
N PRO A 132 11.96 -18.50 3.32
CA PRO A 132 11.72 -19.69 2.50
C PRO A 132 10.31 -19.69 1.90
N ILE A 133 10.15 -20.04 0.62
CA ILE A 133 8.88 -19.89 -0.11
C ILE A 133 7.68 -20.54 0.60
N ASN A 134 7.84 -21.69 1.23
CA ASN A 134 6.77 -22.35 1.98
C ASN A 134 6.32 -21.50 3.18
N VAL A 135 7.26 -20.91 3.92
CA VAL A 135 6.98 -20.03 5.06
C VAL A 135 6.43 -18.70 4.57
N TYR A 136 6.98 -18.13 3.50
CA TYR A 136 6.51 -16.89 2.88
C TYR A 136 5.03 -17.01 2.46
N LEU A 137 4.65 -18.11 1.79
CA LEU A 137 3.25 -18.36 1.41
C LEU A 137 2.33 -18.60 2.62
N GLN A 138 2.83 -19.19 3.71
CA GLN A 138 2.08 -19.32 4.96
C GLN A 138 1.79 -17.94 5.58
N GLU A 139 2.80 -17.07 5.64
CA GLU A 139 2.63 -15.70 6.15
C GLU A 139 1.64 -14.90 5.30
N LEU A 140 1.72 -14.99 3.98
CA LEU A 140 0.75 -14.34 3.10
C LEU A 140 -0.68 -14.84 3.32
N ASN A 141 -0.87 -16.15 3.50
CA ASN A 141 -2.20 -16.70 3.79
C ASN A 141 -2.79 -16.15 5.10
N ILE A 142 -1.97 -15.96 6.13
CA ILE A 142 -2.40 -15.32 7.39
C ILE A 142 -2.84 -13.86 7.11
N LYS A 143 -2.01 -13.09 6.39
CA LYS A 143 -2.30 -11.70 6.01
C LYS A 143 -3.54 -11.55 5.12
N LEU A 144 -3.93 -12.59 4.39
CA LEU A 144 -5.14 -12.63 3.57
C LEU A 144 -6.40 -12.91 4.41
N VAL A 145 -6.30 -13.71 5.48
CA VAL A 145 -7.41 -13.91 6.42
C VAL A 145 -7.77 -12.61 7.12
N GLU A 146 -6.80 -11.73 7.39
CA GLU A 146 -7.07 -10.42 7.99
C GLU A 146 -7.96 -9.51 7.12
N LEU A 147 -8.04 -9.75 5.81
CA LEU A 147 -8.97 -9.04 4.92
C LEU A 147 -10.44 -9.39 5.19
N ASP A 148 -10.74 -10.40 6.01
CA ASP A 148 -12.10 -10.66 6.51
C ASP A 148 -12.62 -9.54 7.41
N LEU A 149 -11.72 -8.76 8.01
CA LEU A 149 -12.02 -7.62 8.88
C LEU A 149 -12.09 -6.29 8.12
N VAL A 150 -12.01 -6.33 6.79
CA VAL A 150 -12.07 -5.16 5.92
C VAL A 150 -13.40 -5.13 5.18
N HIS A 151 -14.11 -4.01 5.31
CA HIS A 151 -15.40 -3.76 4.68
C HIS A 151 -15.29 -2.52 3.80
N ASP A 152 -15.69 -2.63 2.53
CA ASP A 152 -15.71 -1.49 1.61
C ASP A 152 -17.15 -0.99 1.42
N LEU A 153 -17.42 0.22 1.95
CA LEU A 153 -18.68 0.94 1.78
C LEU A 153 -18.52 2.16 0.87
N SER A 154 -17.41 2.25 0.14
CA SER A 154 -17.16 3.35 -0.79
C SER A 154 -18.06 3.28 -2.01
N GLN A 155 -18.67 2.11 -2.29
CA GLN A 155 -19.45 1.78 -3.50
C GLN A 155 -18.57 1.66 -4.77
N TRP A 156 -17.26 1.47 -4.60
CA TRP A 156 -16.30 1.36 -5.69
C TRP A 156 -15.87 -0.09 -5.88
N LYS A 157 -15.06 -0.32 -6.91
CA LYS A 157 -14.51 -1.64 -7.23
C LYS A 157 -13.41 -2.13 -6.27
N GLY A 158 -13.12 -1.38 -5.19
CA GLY A 158 -12.27 -1.86 -4.10
C GLY A 158 -12.79 -3.17 -3.51
N GLU A 159 -14.11 -3.33 -3.40
CA GLU A 159 -14.74 -4.60 -3.01
C GLU A 159 -14.36 -5.76 -3.95
N ILE A 160 -14.28 -5.52 -5.26
CA ILE A 160 -13.88 -6.54 -6.25
C ILE A 160 -12.41 -6.93 -6.04
N ALA A 161 -11.52 -5.96 -5.83
CA ALA A 161 -10.11 -6.23 -5.56
C ALA A 161 -9.91 -7.00 -4.25
N ILE A 162 -10.65 -6.64 -3.19
CA ILE A 162 -10.66 -7.37 -1.92
C ILE A 162 -11.17 -8.81 -2.14
N LYS A 163 -12.23 -8.99 -2.93
CA LYS A 163 -12.76 -10.32 -3.27
C LYS A 163 -11.73 -11.16 -4.03
N ILE A 164 -11.03 -10.59 -5.02
CA ILE A 164 -9.95 -11.26 -5.74
C ILE A 164 -8.86 -11.74 -4.77
N CYS A 165 -8.45 -10.91 -3.80
CA CYS A 165 -7.50 -11.31 -2.76
C CYS A 165 -8.00 -12.50 -1.93
N LYS A 166 -9.23 -12.41 -1.44
CA LYS A 166 -9.81 -13.35 -0.46
C LYS A 166 -10.19 -14.70 -1.05
N GLU A 167 -10.58 -14.72 -2.32
CA GLU A 167 -11.07 -15.92 -3.00
C GLU A 167 -9.99 -16.45 -3.95
N THR A 168 -9.78 -15.77 -5.08
CA THR A 168 -8.93 -16.25 -6.18
C THR A 168 -7.46 -16.38 -5.76
N ILE A 169 -6.86 -15.30 -5.26
CA ILE A 169 -5.44 -15.29 -4.89
C ILE A 169 -5.19 -16.26 -3.74
N LYS A 170 -6.02 -16.20 -2.69
CA LYS A 170 -5.91 -17.12 -1.55
C LYS A 170 -5.91 -18.58 -2.00
N GLU A 171 -6.85 -18.97 -2.87
CA GLU A 171 -6.90 -20.34 -3.38
C GLU A 171 -5.64 -20.70 -4.19
N ASN A 172 -5.16 -19.82 -5.07
CA ASN A 172 -3.92 -20.04 -5.83
C ASN A 172 -2.71 -20.24 -4.92
N LEU A 173 -2.55 -19.40 -3.90
CA LEU A 173 -1.44 -19.48 -2.94
C LEU A 173 -1.53 -20.75 -2.08
N GLU A 174 -2.72 -21.15 -1.64
CA GLU A 174 -2.93 -22.42 -0.93
C GLU A 174 -2.59 -23.63 -1.80
N GLN A 175 -3.00 -23.62 -3.07
CA GLN A 175 -2.67 -24.69 -4.02
C GLN A 175 -1.16 -24.77 -4.28
N ALA A 176 -0.49 -23.62 -4.47
CA ALA A 176 0.96 -23.54 -4.62
C ALA A 176 1.68 -24.09 -3.38
N LEU A 177 1.28 -23.66 -2.17
CA LEU A 177 1.84 -24.14 -0.91
C LEU A 177 1.67 -25.66 -0.75
N ARG A 178 0.51 -26.22 -1.10
CA ARG A 178 0.27 -27.68 -1.06
C ARG A 178 1.20 -28.44 -2.02
N LYS A 179 1.47 -27.91 -3.22
CA LYS A 179 2.40 -28.52 -4.18
C LYS A 179 3.84 -28.45 -3.67
N ILE A 180 4.28 -27.28 -3.22
CA ILE A 180 5.63 -27.06 -2.66
C ILE A 180 5.88 -27.99 -1.47
N ASN A 181 4.93 -28.07 -0.52
CA ASN A 181 5.07 -28.95 0.65
C ASN A 181 5.12 -30.44 0.32
N LYS A 182 4.62 -30.87 -0.85
CA LYS A 182 4.79 -32.26 -1.32
C LYS A 182 6.19 -32.48 -1.87
N LEU A 183 6.70 -31.55 -2.65
CA LEU A 183 8.05 -31.61 -3.24
C LEU A 183 9.13 -31.58 -2.14
N SER A 184 9.01 -30.70 -1.14
CA SER A 184 9.98 -30.62 -0.03
C SER A 184 10.05 -31.89 0.84
N LYS A 185 9.06 -32.80 0.76
CA LYS A 185 9.07 -34.09 1.48
C LYS A 185 9.80 -35.20 0.73
N ALA A 186 10.06 -35.04 -0.57
CA ALA A 186 10.57 -36.10 -1.46
C ALA A 186 12.12 -36.20 -1.52
N ASN A 187 12.83 -35.55 -0.58
CA ASN A 187 14.26 -35.19 -0.58
C ASN A 187 14.52 -33.92 -1.40
N ASN A 188 15.24 -32.93 -0.87
CA ASN A 188 15.55 -31.67 -1.58
C ASN A 188 16.52 -31.90 -2.75
N THR A 189 16.00 -32.33 -3.90
CA THR A 189 16.79 -32.49 -5.12
C THR A 189 16.75 -31.21 -5.96
N LYS A 190 17.71 -31.06 -6.87
CA LYS A 190 17.71 -29.96 -7.85
C LYS A 190 16.44 -29.94 -8.72
N ALA A 191 15.89 -31.12 -9.03
CA ALA A 191 14.66 -31.24 -9.80
C ALA A 191 13.46 -30.64 -9.05
N ASP A 192 13.41 -30.81 -7.72
CA ASP A 192 12.37 -30.21 -6.89
C ASP A 192 12.48 -28.68 -6.87
N SER A 193 13.71 -28.14 -6.83
CA SER A 193 13.94 -26.70 -6.90
C SER A 193 13.49 -26.09 -8.23
N ASP A 194 13.76 -26.76 -9.36
CA ASP A 194 13.28 -26.33 -10.68
C ASP A 194 11.74 -26.38 -10.77
N GLU A 195 11.09 -27.35 -10.12
CA GLU A 195 9.63 -27.45 -10.08
C GLU A 195 9.00 -26.40 -9.16
N ILE A 196 9.64 -26.12 -8.00
CA ILE A 196 9.25 -25.03 -7.11
C ILE A 196 9.37 -23.68 -7.81
N LEU A 197 10.41 -23.45 -8.61
CA LEU A 197 10.57 -22.22 -9.38
C LEU A 197 9.43 -22.04 -10.39
N LYS A 198 9.01 -23.10 -11.08
CA LYS A 198 7.84 -23.06 -11.98
C LYS A 198 6.55 -22.75 -11.24
N ILE A 199 6.37 -23.30 -10.03
CA ILE A 199 5.22 -22.98 -9.18
C ILE A 199 5.25 -21.50 -8.79
N TYR A 200 6.41 -20.99 -8.37
CA TYR A 200 6.59 -19.58 -8.05
C TYR A 200 6.26 -18.68 -9.25
N GLU A 201 6.80 -18.96 -10.43
CA GLU A 201 6.52 -18.21 -11.66
C GLU A 201 5.02 -18.17 -11.98
N SER A 202 4.30 -19.25 -11.70
CA SER A 202 2.85 -19.33 -11.95
C SER A 202 2.00 -18.43 -11.03
N ILE A 203 2.52 -18.05 -9.86
CA ILE A 203 1.82 -17.21 -8.87
C ILE A 203 2.37 -15.78 -8.82
N ILE A 204 3.38 -15.41 -9.62
CA ILE A 204 3.90 -14.03 -9.69
C ILE A 204 2.78 -12.99 -9.85
N PRO A 205 1.78 -13.16 -10.74
CA PRO A 205 0.68 -12.20 -10.85
C PRO A 205 -0.11 -12.02 -9.55
N ASP A 206 -0.30 -13.10 -8.78
CA ASP A 206 -0.98 -13.03 -7.48
C ASP A 206 -0.16 -12.19 -6.49
N LEU A 207 1.15 -12.44 -6.40
CA LEU A 207 2.06 -11.74 -5.48
C LEU A 207 2.22 -10.26 -5.85
N GLU A 208 2.32 -9.94 -7.13
CA GLU A 208 2.38 -8.56 -7.62
C GLU A 208 1.08 -7.82 -7.33
N PHE A 209 -0.07 -8.46 -7.54
CA PHE A 209 -1.37 -7.85 -7.24
C PHE A 209 -1.48 -7.52 -5.75
N LEU A 210 -1.09 -8.44 -4.87
CA LEU A 210 -1.11 -8.20 -3.43
C LEU A 210 -0.22 -7.02 -3.02
N ASN A 211 1.00 -6.94 -3.54
CA ASN A 211 1.90 -5.84 -3.24
C ASN A 211 1.31 -4.50 -3.72
N LEU A 212 0.85 -4.43 -4.98
CA LEU A 212 0.28 -3.19 -5.52
C LEU A 212 -1.00 -2.79 -4.78
N PHE A 213 -1.89 -3.73 -4.51
CA PHE A 213 -3.16 -3.45 -3.85
C PHE A 213 -2.99 -3.10 -2.38
N LYS A 214 -2.30 -3.94 -1.59
CA LYS A 214 -2.18 -3.72 -0.14
C LYS A 214 -1.19 -2.60 0.22
N TYR A 215 -0.14 -2.39 -0.57
CA TYR A 215 0.96 -1.47 -0.25
C TYR A 215 0.94 -0.14 -1.01
N ASN A 216 0.29 -0.04 -2.18
CA ASN A 216 0.30 1.18 -3.00
C ASN A 216 -1.06 1.88 -3.13
N ILE A 217 -2.17 1.22 -2.75
CA ILE A 217 -3.50 1.84 -2.76
C ILE A 217 -3.77 2.48 -1.41
N GLU A 218 -4.13 3.77 -1.46
CA GLU A 218 -4.36 4.62 -0.30
C GLU A 218 -5.85 4.78 -0.01
N ILE A 219 -6.19 4.88 1.27
CA ILE A 219 -7.55 5.00 1.78
C ILE A 219 -7.73 6.42 2.32
N ASP A 220 -8.63 7.20 1.74
CA ASP A 220 -8.86 8.61 2.10
C ASP A 220 -9.65 8.75 3.39
N GLU A 221 -10.78 8.06 3.45
CA GLU A 221 -11.74 8.14 4.55
C GLU A 221 -12.21 6.74 4.93
N ALA A 222 -12.11 6.44 6.23
CA ALA A 222 -12.47 5.15 6.79
C ALA A 222 -12.69 5.25 8.30
N VAL A 223 -13.22 4.18 8.89
CA VAL A 223 -13.26 3.94 10.34
C VAL A 223 -12.47 2.70 10.65
N ILE A 224 -11.58 2.80 11.63
CA ILE A 224 -10.94 1.66 12.28
C ILE A 224 -11.67 1.41 13.60
N LYS A 225 -12.18 0.20 13.85
CA LYS A 225 -12.91 -0.15 15.06
C LYS A 225 -12.20 -1.25 15.84
N CYS A 226 -12.10 -1.08 17.16
CA CYS A 226 -11.62 -2.13 18.03
C CYS A 226 -12.78 -3.07 18.39
N PRO A 227 -12.71 -4.38 18.07
CA PRO A 227 -13.77 -5.33 18.41
C PRO A 227 -13.90 -5.60 19.92
N LYS A 228 -12.87 -5.27 20.72
CA LYS A 228 -12.85 -5.51 22.17
C LYS A 228 -13.49 -4.38 22.98
N CYS A 229 -13.00 -3.15 22.86
CA CYS A 229 -13.54 -2.00 23.58
C CYS A 229 -14.57 -1.19 22.80
N ASN A 230 -14.87 -1.55 21.54
CA ASN A 230 -15.81 -0.88 20.65
C ASN A 230 -15.48 0.58 20.31
N ARG A 231 -14.29 1.07 20.68
CA ARG A 231 -13.79 2.40 20.26
C ARG A 231 -13.55 2.41 18.76
N TRP A 232 -13.86 3.54 18.14
CA TRP A 232 -13.63 3.79 16.72
C TRP A 232 -12.65 4.95 16.53
N PHE A 233 -11.83 4.85 15.49
CA PHE A 233 -10.79 5.80 15.12
C PHE A 233 -11.00 6.19 13.66
N PRO A 234 -11.25 7.47 13.35
CA PRO A 234 -11.45 7.90 11.98
C PRO A 234 -10.13 7.99 11.22
N VAL A 235 -10.21 7.78 9.92
CA VAL A 235 -9.19 8.14 8.94
C VAL A 235 -9.70 9.34 8.16
N PHE A 236 -8.92 10.42 8.13
CA PHE A 236 -9.24 11.64 7.37
C PHE A 236 -8.06 12.04 6.51
N GLU A 237 -8.31 12.38 5.24
CA GLU A 237 -7.25 12.77 4.30
C GLU A 237 -6.09 11.76 4.33
N THR A 238 -6.43 10.47 4.40
CA THR A 238 -5.53 9.31 4.59
C THR A 238 -4.79 9.20 5.92
N ILE A 239 -5.04 10.03 6.92
CA ILE A 239 -4.32 9.96 8.20
C ILE A 239 -5.19 9.27 9.26
N PRO A 240 -4.79 8.10 9.79
CA PRO A 240 -5.53 7.43 10.86
C PRO A 240 -5.35 8.16 12.20
N GLN A 241 -6.46 8.62 12.79
CA GLN A 241 -6.48 9.34 14.06
C GLN A 241 -6.55 8.36 15.25
N MET A 242 -5.43 7.71 15.54
CA MET A 242 -5.30 6.71 16.62
C MET A 242 -5.06 7.34 18.01
N LEU A 243 -5.52 8.58 18.22
CA LEU A 243 -5.38 9.29 19.48
C LEU A 243 -6.45 8.84 20.49
N PRO A 244 -6.14 8.83 21.81
CA PRO A 244 -7.15 8.68 22.85
C PRO A 244 -8.21 9.78 22.80
N ASP A 245 -9.41 9.46 23.27
CA ASP A 245 -10.59 10.34 23.23
C ASP A 245 -10.40 11.69 23.91
N GLU A 246 -9.59 11.75 24.98
CA GLU A 246 -9.38 12.99 25.75
C GLU A 246 -8.62 14.07 24.97
N VAL A 247 -7.89 13.67 23.91
CA VAL A 247 -7.04 14.57 23.12
C VAL A 247 -7.52 14.70 21.67
N ARG A 248 -8.65 14.07 21.32
CA ARG A 248 -9.25 14.16 19.98
C ARG A 248 -10.02 15.47 19.80
N ASN A 249 -10.05 15.95 18.57
CA ASN A 249 -10.88 17.10 18.22
C ASN A 249 -12.34 16.67 18.05
N SER A 250 -13.17 16.99 19.04
CA SER A 250 -14.59 16.63 19.07
C SER A 250 -15.40 17.23 17.91
N GLU A 251 -15.02 18.41 17.42
CA GLU A 251 -15.70 19.06 16.29
C GLU A 251 -15.43 18.30 14.98
N SER A 252 -14.18 17.92 14.73
CA SER A 252 -13.80 17.10 13.57
C SER A 252 -14.47 15.73 13.62
N ASP A 253 -14.51 15.10 14.78
CA ASP A 253 -15.18 13.81 14.98
C ASP A 253 -16.69 13.91 14.69
N GLN A 254 -17.35 14.96 15.20
CA GLN A 254 -18.78 15.16 14.93
C GLN A 254 -19.03 15.39 13.43
N LYS A 255 -18.22 16.23 12.77
CA LYS A 255 -18.32 16.45 11.31
C LYS A 255 -18.19 15.15 10.53
N PHE A 256 -17.29 14.25 10.93
CA PHE A 256 -17.14 12.94 10.31
C PHE A 256 -18.35 12.03 10.50
N LYS A 257 -18.85 11.96 11.75
CA LYS A 257 -20.04 11.19 12.07
C LYS A 257 -21.22 11.67 11.24
N GLU A 258 -21.47 12.97 11.21
CA GLU A 258 -22.56 13.55 10.44
C GLU A 258 -22.45 13.24 8.93
N LYS A 259 -21.23 13.23 8.40
CA LYS A 259 -20.97 12.87 7.00
C LYS A 259 -21.31 11.40 6.70
N TRP A 260 -20.96 10.47 7.59
CA TRP A 260 -21.01 9.02 7.32
C TRP A 260 -22.08 8.24 8.09
N LYS A 261 -22.88 8.89 8.94
CA LYS A 261 -23.95 8.25 9.76
C LYS A 261 -24.97 7.45 8.96
N SER A 262 -25.16 7.76 7.68
CA SER A 262 -26.06 7.01 6.80
C SER A 262 -25.49 5.67 6.34
N LYS A 263 -24.16 5.51 6.35
CA LYS A 263 -23.45 4.29 5.95
C LYS A 263 -22.94 3.48 7.14
N PHE A 264 -22.65 4.12 8.27
CA PHE A 264 -22.01 3.48 9.42
C PHE A 264 -22.59 3.92 10.76
N ASN A 265 -22.72 2.97 11.69
CA ASN A 265 -23.16 3.21 13.05
C ASN A 265 -21.95 3.26 14.00
N PHE A 266 -21.67 4.47 14.52
CA PHE A 266 -20.48 4.81 15.31
C PHE A 266 -20.58 4.41 16.78
#